data_AF-A0A656GEU7-F1
#
_entry.id   AF-A0A656GEU7-F1
#
_cell.length_a   1.000
_cell.length_b   1.000
_cell.length_c   1.000
_cell.angle_alpha   90.00
_cell.angle_beta   90.00
_cell.angle_gamma   90.00
#
_symmetry.space_group_name_H-M   'P 1'
#
loop_
_entity.id
_entity.type
_entity.pdbx_description
1 polymer ?
#
loop_
_entity_poly.entity_id
_entity_poly.type
_entity_poly.pdbx_seq_one_letter_code
_entity_poly.pdbx_strand_id
1 'polypeptide(L)'
;MHAMRIPSAHPLLLRIVDDLAANGWSQQNIFLPEALTLELEQECRKRAAEGELEPAAIGKGAAQEIREGIRGDCIQWLEAGQVQCCDSYLELMESLRQALNRGLFLGLEDYE
;
A
#
# COMPACT_ATOMS: atom_id res chain seq x y z
N MET A 1 16.68 14.05 -3.28
CA MET A 1 15.23 13.80 -3.45
C MET A 1 14.80 12.97 -2.26
N HIS A 2 13.78 13.42 -1.54
CA HIS A 2 13.56 13.07 -0.14
C HIS A 2 12.94 11.67 0.00
N ALA A 3 13.65 10.76 0.67
CA ALA A 3 13.08 9.52 1.19
C ALA A 3 11.85 9.85 2.04
N MET A 4 10.74 9.13 1.83
CA MET A 4 9.46 9.43 2.48
C MET A 4 9.28 8.69 3.81
N ARG A 5 10.41 8.36 4.45
CA ARG A 5 10.44 7.67 5.72
C ARG A 5 10.08 8.62 6.85
N ILE A 6 8.90 8.42 7.44
CA ILE A 6 8.52 9.05 8.71
C ILE A 6 8.79 8.10 9.88
N PRO A 7 9.13 8.60 11.08
CA PRO A 7 9.31 7.73 12.24
C PRO A 7 8.03 6.93 12.55
N SER A 8 8.14 5.68 12.99
CA SER A 8 6.98 4.88 13.40
C SER A 8 6.20 5.47 14.59
N ALA A 9 6.81 6.38 15.35
CA ALA A 9 6.16 7.18 16.40
C ALA A 9 5.51 8.47 15.88
N HIS A 10 5.41 8.67 14.56
CA HIS A 10 4.80 9.86 13.98
C HIS A 10 3.30 9.95 14.33
N PRO A 11 2.75 11.13 14.70
CA PRO A 11 1.36 11.26 15.17
C PRO A 11 0.30 10.69 14.23
N LEU A 12 0.49 10.82 12.92
CA LEU A 12 -0.41 10.22 11.92
C LEU A 12 -0.48 8.69 12.05
N LEU A 13 0.67 8.03 12.24
CA LEU A 13 0.74 6.58 12.35
C LEU A 13 0.19 6.10 13.70
N LEU A 14 0.46 6.85 14.77
CA LEU A 14 -0.13 6.58 16.09
C LEU A 14 -1.65 6.70 16.07
N ARG A 15 -2.21 7.69 15.36
CA ARG A 15 -3.67 7.79 15.17
C ARG A 15 -4.24 6.56 14.46
N ILE A 16 -3.57 6.04 13.43
CA ILE A 16 -4.01 4.81 12.74
C ILE A 16 -4.00 3.61 13.70
N VAL A 17 -2.96 3.50 14.54
CA VAL A 17 -2.87 2.46 15.59
C VAL A 17 -4.04 2.57 16.57
N ASP A 18 -4.32 3.78 17.08
CA ASP A 18 -5.39 4.01 18.05
C ASP A 18 -6.77 3.73 17.44
N ASP A 19 -7.02 4.20 16.22
CA ASP A 19 -8.28 3.97 15.50
C ASP A 19 -8.51 2.47 15.25
N LEU A 20 -7.47 1.72 14.85
CA LEU A 20 -7.55 0.28 14.64
C LEU A 20 -7.84 -0.46 15.96
N ALA A 21 -7.21 -0.07 17.06
CA ALA A 21 -7.46 -0.67 18.37
C ALA A 21 -8.90 -0.43 18.86
N ALA A 22 -9.43 0.77 18.62
CA ALA A 22 -10.74 1.17 19.10
C ALA A 22 -11.89 0.67 18.20
N ASN A 23 -11.71 0.74 16.88
CA ASN A 23 -12.79 0.58 15.90
C ASN A 23 -12.58 -0.59 14.93
N GLY A 24 -11.37 -1.15 14.85
CA GLY A 24 -11.00 -2.15 13.85
C GLY A 24 -10.74 -1.58 12.45
N TRP A 25 -10.81 -0.26 12.26
CA TRP A 25 -10.52 0.42 10.99
C TRP A 25 -10.06 1.87 11.24
N SER A 26 -9.38 2.47 10.25
CA SER A 26 -8.95 3.87 10.29
C SER A 26 -9.00 4.48 8.89
N GLN A 27 -9.41 5.75 8.78
CA GLN A 27 -9.41 6.51 7.53
C GLN A 27 -8.63 7.81 7.68
N GLN A 28 -7.66 8.02 6.79
CA GLN A 28 -6.83 9.22 6.76
C GLN A 28 -7.02 9.92 5.41
N ASN A 29 -7.63 11.10 5.40
CA ASN A 29 -7.88 11.85 4.16
C ASN A 29 -6.61 12.32 3.47
N ILE A 30 -5.53 12.52 4.23
CA ILE A 30 -4.22 12.94 3.74
C ILE A 30 -3.19 12.00 4.36
N PHE A 31 -2.95 10.87 3.71
CA PHE A 31 -1.90 9.92 4.09
C PHE A 31 -0.61 10.18 3.30
N LEU A 32 -0.75 10.46 2.00
CA LEU A 32 0.34 10.81 1.10
C LEU A 32 0.33 12.32 0.81
N PRO A 33 1.50 12.95 0.63
CA PRO A 33 1.64 14.24 -0.01
C PRO A 33 0.97 14.22 -1.38
N GLU A 34 0.36 15.33 -1.75
CA GLU A 34 -0.31 15.49 -3.04
C GLU A 34 0.63 15.20 -4.21
N ALA A 35 1.87 15.70 -4.16
CA ALA A 35 2.88 15.45 -5.18
C ALA A 35 3.13 13.95 -5.42
N LEU A 36 3.32 13.18 -4.35
CA LEU A 36 3.52 11.73 -4.47
C LEU A 36 2.26 11.03 -4.99
N THR A 37 1.08 11.50 -4.58
CA THR A 37 -0.20 10.96 -5.08
C THR A 37 -0.31 11.12 -6.59
N LEU A 38 0.06 12.29 -7.12
CA LEU A 38 0.07 12.56 -8.56
C LEU A 38 1.13 11.73 -9.31
N GLU A 39 2.32 11.53 -8.73
CA GLU A 39 3.36 10.68 -9.32
C GLU A 39 2.94 9.21 -9.40
N LEU A 40 2.31 8.68 -8.35
CA LEU A 40 1.76 7.31 -8.34
C LEU A 40 0.61 7.14 -9.34
N GLU A 41 -0.26 8.14 -9.45
CA GLU A 41 -1.34 8.16 -10.45
C GLU A 41 -0.78 8.08 -11.88
N GLN A 42 0.20 8.91 -12.19
CA GLN A 42 0.83 8.95 -13.51
C GLN A 42 1.49 7.61 -13.84
N GLU A 43 2.21 7.03 -12.89
CA GLU A 43 2.85 5.72 -13.07
C GLU A 43 1.82 4.60 -13.28
N CYS A 44 0.72 4.60 -12.52
CA CYS A 44 -0.37 3.64 -12.69
C CYS A 44 -1.01 3.75 -14.08
N ARG A 45 -1.28 4.98 -14.56
CA ARG A 45 -1.81 5.22 -15.90
C ARG A 45 -0.84 4.79 -17.00
N LYS A 46 0.46 5.01 -16.80
CA LYS A 46 1.50 4.59 -17.74
C LYS A 46 1.52 3.06 -17.88
N ARG A 47 1.59 2.32 -16.76
CA ARG A 47 1.55 0.85 -16.74
C ARG A 47 0.28 0.30 -17.41
N ALA A 48 -0.86 0.93 -17.16
CA ALA A 48 -2.11 0.58 -17.84
C ALA A 48 -2.04 0.79 -19.36
N ALA A 49 -1.49 1.92 -19.82
CA ALA A 49 -1.34 2.22 -21.24
C ALA A 49 -0.33 1.31 -21.94
N GLU A 50 0.70 0.85 -21.22
CA GLU A 50 1.72 -0.08 -21.71
C GLU A 50 1.27 -1.55 -21.63
N GLY A 51 0.09 -1.83 -21.05
CA GLY A 51 -0.47 -3.18 -20.94
C GLY A 51 0.20 -4.04 -19.87
N GLU A 52 0.84 -3.42 -18.87
CA GLU A 52 1.57 -4.11 -17.80
C GLU A 52 0.68 -4.54 -16.62
N LEU A 53 -0.61 -4.21 -16.65
CA LEU A 53 -1.58 -4.64 -15.64
C LEU A 53 -2.24 -5.96 -16.05
N GLU A 54 -2.30 -6.92 -15.14
CA GLU A 54 -2.92 -8.23 -15.35
C GLU A 54 -4.27 -8.34 -14.62
N PRO A 55 -5.26 -9.08 -15.16
CA PRO A 55 -6.52 -9.32 -14.46
C PRO A 55 -6.29 -9.95 -13.07
N ALA A 56 -6.88 -9.36 -12.03
CA ALA A 56 -6.65 -9.82 -10.67
C ALA A 56 -7.34 -11.17 -10.40
N ALA A 57 -6.57 -12.15 -9.93
CA ALA A 57 -7.11 -13.43 -9.49
C ALA A 57 -7.75 -13.35 -8.08
N ILE A 58 -8.63 -14.32 -7.79
CA ILE A 58 -9.15 -14.60 -6.45
C ILE A 58 -8.70 -15.98 -5.98
N GLY A 59 -8.66 -16.22 -4.66
CA GLY A 59 -8.25 -17.50 -4.08
C GLY A 59 -6.76 -17.54 -3.69
N LYS A 60 -6.31 -18.68 -3.15
CA LYS A 60 -4.93 -18.85 -2.64
C LYS A 60 -4.32 -20.14 -3.19
N GLY A 61 -3.04 -20.09 -3.54
CA GLY A 61 -2.29 -21.24 -4.06
C GLY A 61 -2.96 -21.85 -5.29
N ALA A 62 -3.13 -23.17 -5.30
CA ALA A 62 -3.75 -23.89 -6.41
C ALA A 62 -5.23 -23.55 -6.68
N ALA A 63 -5.90 -22.85 -5.77
CA ALA A 63 -7.28 -22.38 -5.94
C ALA A 63 -7.36 -20.96 -6.54
N GLN A 64 -6.25 -20.40 -7.03
CA GLN A 64 -6.25 -19.12 -7.71
C GLN A 64 -6.95 -19.22 -9.07
N GLU A 65 -7.91 -18.32 -9.30
CA GLU A 65 -8.69 -18.26 -10.54
C GLU A 65 -9.05 -16.81 -10.88
N ILE A 66 -9.04 -16.48 -12.18
CA ILE A 66 -9.57 -15.22 -12.69
C ILE A 66 -11.08 -15.39 -12.87
N ARG A 67 -11.87 -14.69 -12.03
CA ARG A 67 -13.33 -14.66 -12.11
C ARG A 67 -13.83 -13.23 -12.14
N GLU A 68 -14.00 -12.68 -13.34
CA GLU A 68 -14.41 -11.30 -13.57
C GLU A 68 -15.77 -10.95 -12.93
N GLY A 69 -16.67 -11.93 -12.77
CA GLY A 69 -17.94 -11.75 -12.08
C GLY A 69 -17.82 -11.50 -10.57
N ILE A 70 -16.63 -11.70 -9.98
CA ILE A 70 -16.33 -11.46 -8.56
C ILE A 70 -15.32 -10.30 -8.43
N ARG A 71 -14.25 -10.32 -9.23
CA ARG A 71 -13.18 -9.31 -9.21
C ARG A 71 -12.76 -8.98 -10.64
N GLY A 72 -12.94 -7.72 -11.05
CA GLY A 72 -12.75 -7.27 -12.44
C GLY A 72 -11.71 -6.17 -12.61
N ASP A 73 -10.95 -5.83 -11.58
CA ASP A 73 -9.80 -4.93 -11.68
C ASP A 73 -8.57 -5.61 -12.29
N CYS A 74 -7.70 -4.83 -12.93
CA CYS A 74 -6.37 -5.25 -13.31
C CYS A 74 -5.35 -4.66 -12.33
N ILE A 75 -4.36 -5.46 -11.95
CA ILE A 75 -3.35 -5.11 -10.95
C ILE A 75 -1.94 -5.43 -11.45
N GLN A 76 -0.96 -4.85 -10.78
CA GLN A 76 0.43 -5.26 -10.85
C GLN A 76 1.04 -5.06 -9.46
N TRP A 77 1.84 -6.03 -9.01
CA TRP A 77 2.53 -5.92 -7.74
C TRP A 77 3.63 -4.85 -7.83
N LEU A 78 3.75 -4.05 -6.77
CA LEU A 78 4.83 -3.07 -6.65
C LEU A 78 6.04 -3.76 -6.04
N GLU A 79 7.19 -3.61 -6.70
CA GLU A 79 8.46 -4.12 -6.20
C GLU A 79 9.45 -2.97 -6.03
N ALA A 80 10.31 -3.09 -5.01
CA ALA A 80 11.34 -2.08 -4.76
C ALA A 80 12.31 -1.97 -5.94
N GLY A 81 12.68 -0.74 -6.30
CA GLY A 81 13.60 -0.42 -7.37
C GLY A 81 12.98 -0.33 -8.76
N GLN A 82 11.67 -0.55 -8.91
CA GLN A 82 10.98 -0.35 -10.20
C GLN A 82 10.94 1.13 -10.59
N VAL A 83 10.49 1.99 -9.67
CA VAL A 83 10.32 3.43 -9.89
C VAL A 83 10.26 4.18 -8.56
N GLN A 84 10.84 5.39 -8.53
CA GLN A 84 11.07 6.15 -7.29
C GLN A 84 9.79 6.48 -6.51
N CYS A 85 8.66 6.76 -7.18
CA CYS A 85 7.40 7.06 -6.49
C CYS A 85 6.85 5.84 -5.75
N CYS A 86 6.93 4.65 -6.36
CA CYS A 86 6.58 3.38 -5.72
C CYS A 86 7.51 3.08 -4.54
N ASP A 87 8.83 3.29 -4.69
CA ASP A 87 9.78 3.12 -3.58
C ASP A 87 9.43 4.04 -2.39
N SER A 88 9.10 5.30 -2.68
CA SER A 88 8.71 6.28 -1.67
C SER A 88 7.43 5.88 -0.94
N TYR A 89 6.45 5.32 -1.67
CA TYR A 89 5.24 4.74 -1.08
C TYR A 89 5.56 3.53 -0.19
N LEU A 90 6.37 2.60 -0.67
CA LEU A 90 6.75 1.39 0.08
C LEU A 90 7.51 1.72 1.37
N GLU A 91 8.39 2.73 1.36
CA GLU A 91 9.07 3.23 2.57
C GLU A 91 8.11 3.79 3.62
N LEU A 92 7.05 4.48 3.20
CA LEU A 92 6.02 4.97 4.10
C LEU A 92 5.20 3.82 4.68
N MET A 93 4.82 2.86 3.84
CA MET A 93 4.10 1.65 4.28
C MET A 93 4.93 0.84 5.28
N GLU A 94 6.24 0.76 5.11
CA GLU A 94 7.15 0.13 6.09
C GLU A 94 7.09 0.85 7.44
N SER A 95 7.05 2.17 7.41
CA SER A 95 6.93 2.98 8.62
C SER A 95 5.60 2.71 9.35
N LEU A 96 4.50 2.56 8.61
CA LEU A 96 3.20 2.17 9.14
C LEU A 96 3.23 0.75 9.72
N ARG A 97 3.77 -0.23 8.99
CA ARG A 97 3.92 -1.63 9.47
C ARG A 97 4.67 -1.70 10.79
N GLN A 98 5.77 -0.94 10.92
CA GLN A 98 6.52 -0.85 12.18
C GLN A 98 5.69 -0.23 13.32
N ALA A 99 4.89 0.79 13.04
CA ALA A 99 4.01 1.40 14.04
C ALA A 99 2.94 0.41 14.52
N LEU A 100 2.29 -0.29 13.58
CA LEU A 100 1.29 -1.33 13.87
C LEU A 100 1.89 -2.46 14.71
N ASN A 101 3.05 -2.98 14.33
CA ASN A 101 3.70 -4.06 15.07
C ASN A 101 4.11 -3.65 16.48
N ARG A 102 4.55 -2.40 16.68
CA ARG A 102 4.90 -1.88 18.01
C ARG A 102 3.69 -1.62 18.88
N GLY A 103 2.63 -1.05 18.31
CA GLY A 103 1.44 -0.63 19.06
C GLY A 103 0.44 -1.75 19.34
N LEU A 104 0.32 -2.70 18.40
CA LEU A 104 -0.73 -3.72 18.41
C LEU A 104 -0.20 -5.16 18.45
N PHE A 105 1.12 -5.35 18.38
CA PHE A 105 1.77 -6.68 18.41
C PHE A 105 1.27 -7.66 17.33
N LEU A 106 0.94 -7.15 16.14
CA LEU A 106 0.34 -7.94 15.07
C LEU A 106 1.30 -8.91 14.36
N GLY A 107 2.61 -8.65 14.42
CA GLY A 107 3.60 -9.52 13.78
C GLY A 107 3.54 -9.50 12.24
N LEU A 108 3.13 -8.38 11.64
CA LEU A 108 3.06 -8.21 10.19
C LEU A 108 4.45 -8.32 9.57
N GLU A 109 4.63 -9.20 8.59
CA GLU A 109 5.92 -9.43 7.92
C GLU A 109 6.04 -8.67 6.59
N ASP A 110 4.94 -8.64 5.83
CA ASP A 110 4.83 -7.99 4.53
C ASP A 110 3.49 -7.24 4.41
N TYR A 111 3.23 -6.67 3.24
CA TYR A 111 2.01 -5.92 2.92
C TYR A 111 0.88 -6.78 2.31
N GLU A 112 1.03 -8.12 2.34
CA GLU A 112 0.10 -9.13 1.77
C GLU A 112 -0.78 -9.85 2.81
#